data_AF-A0AAV0WSA3-F1
#
_entry.id   AF-A0AAV0WSA3-F1
#
_cell.length_a   1.000
_cell.length_b   1.000
_cell.length_c   1.000
_cell.angle_alpha   90.00
_cell.angle_beta   90.00
_cell.angle_gamma   90.00
#
_symmetry.space_group_name_H-M   'P 1'
#
loop_
_entity.id
_entity.type
_entity.pdbx_description
1 polymer ?
#
loop_
_entity_poly.entity_id
_entity_poly.type
_entity_poly.pdbx_seq_one_letter_code
_entity_poly.pdbx_strand_id
1 'polypeptide(L)'
;MSSAIADMQCVLGAGNKYFIKELSIVDTETWANQHWIFKNSKSKQDNKSRKTNKWLEHNYHKLAIEYGDVEYEELSRILNSLKFSCIYVKGEQKKQLLTEFIPQVALINIEDLGCPRLDQICDDETLPCCIFHMEFNPKQCTFYKVFAIRKWFINNS
;
A
#
# COMPACT_ATOMS: atom_id res chain seq x y z
N MET A 1 5.90 21.29 4.70
CA MET A 1 6.25 20.60 3.44
C MET A 1 5.18 19.55 3.22
N SER A 2 4.55 19.46 2.05
CA SER A 2 3.46 18.48 1.86
C SER A 2 4.02 17.07 2.03
N SER A 3 3.48 16.33 3.00
CA SER A 3 3.93 14.98 3.29
C SER A 3 2.77 14.02 3.52
N ALA A 4 2.97 12.76 3.13
CA ALA A 4 1.93 11.75 3.19
C ALA A 4 2.46 10.44 3.78
N ILE A 5 1.53 9.58 4.19
CA ILE A 5 1.80 8.20 4.58
C ILE A 5 1.24 7.29 3.51
N ALA A 6 2.04 6.32 3.08
CA ALA A 6 1.66 5.33 2.09
C ALA A 6 1.84 3.91 2.62
N ASP A 7 0.90 3.03 2.28
CA ASP A 7 1.04 1.58 2.45
C ASP A 7 0.58 0.88 1.18
N MET A 8 1.21 -0.25 0.89
CA MET A 8 0.89 -1.04 -0.29
C MET A 8 0.86 -2.53 0.02
N GLN A 9 0.14 -3.26 -0.82
CA GLN A 9 0.26 -4.70 -0.97
C GLN A 9 0.72 -5.02 -2.38
N CYS A 10 1.34 -6.19 -2.53
CA CYS A 10 1.87 -6.64 -3.81
C CYS A 10 1.40 -8.05 -4.15
N VAL A 11 1.34 -8.33 -5.44
CA VAL A 11 1.35 -9.70 -5.98
C VAL A 11 2.75 -10.03 -6.50
N LEU A 12 3.03 -11.33 -6.64
CA LEU A 12 4.29 -11.84 -7.16
C LEU A 12 4.14 -12.14 -8.66
N GLY A 13 5.06 -11.64 -9.47
CA GLY A 13 5.23 -12.01 -10.87
C GLY A 13 6.39 -12.98 -11.07
N ALA A 14 6.62 -13.34 -12.34
CA ALA A 14 7.71 -14.23 -12.74
C ALA A 14 9.08 -13.68 -12.31
N GLY A 15 9.98 -14.57 -11.89
CA GLY A 15 11.33 -14.18 -11.47
C GLY A 15 11.38 -13.42 -10.14
N ASN A 16 10.39 -13.61 -9.27
CA ASN A 16 10.25 -12.92 -7.98
C ASN A 16 10.06 -11.39 -8.07
N LYS A 17 9.57 -10.88 -9.21
CA LYS A 17 9.26 -9.45 -9.34
C LYS A 17 7.96 -9.12 -8.59
N TYR A 18 7.98 -8.09 -7.75
CA TYR A 18 6.76 -7.62 -7.09
C TYR A 18 6.01 -6.61 -7.96
N PHE A 19 4.68 -6.70 -7.94
CA PHE A 19 3.78 -5.76 -8.59
C PHE A 19 2.82 -5.22 -7.55
N ILE A 20 2.67 -3.90 -7.48
CA ILE A 20 1.72 -3.26 -6.56
C ILE A 20 0.30 -3.69 -6.93
N LYS A 21 -0.43 -4.19 -5.94
CA LYS A 21 -1.80 -4.70 -6.09
C LYS A 21 -2.82 -3.74 -5.47
N GLU A 22 -2.50 -3.21 -4.31
CA GLU A 22 -3.32 -2.24 -3.58
C GLU A 22 -2.37 -1.16 -3.06
N LEU A 23 -2.75 0.11 -3.19
CA LEU A 23 -1.99 1.24 -2.68
C LEU A 23 -2.94 2.24 -2.03
N SER A 24 -2.59 2.69 -0.82
CA SER A 24 -3.26 3.79 -0.16
C SER A 24 -2.27 4.87 0.20
N ILE A 25 -2.71 6.12 0.12
CA ILE A 25 -1.95 7.30 0.53
C ILE A 25 -2.87 8.24 1.29
N VAL A 26 -2.41 8.75 2.43
CA VAL A 26 -3.12 9.75 3.23
C VAL A 26 -2.17 10.90 3.57
N ASP A 27 -2.66 12.13 3.41
CA ASP A 27 -1.94 13.33 3.79
C ASP A 27 -1.73 13.39 5.32
N THR A 28 -0.58 13.90 5.75
CA THR A 28 -0.23 13.95 7.17
C THR A 28 -0.93 15.10 7.92
N GLU A 29 -1.19 16.22 7.25
CA GLU A 29 -1.76 17.43 7.87
C GLU A 29 -3.30 17.43 7.80
N THR A 30 -3.85 16.96 6.68
CA THR A 30 -5.28 16.95 6.37
C THR A 30 -5.82 15.51 6.30
N TRP A 31 -7.09 15.37 5.92
CA TRP A 31 -7.74 14.08 5.67
C TRP A 31 -7.73 13.69 4.18
N ALA A 32 -7.07 14.47 3.33
CA ALA A 32 -6.97 14.16 1.90
C ALA A 32 -6.28 12.80 1.71
N ASN A 33 -6.88 11.94 0.90
CA ASN A 33 -6.41 10.57 0.70
C ASN A 33 -6.77 10.07 -0.70
N GLN A 34 -6.08 9.02 -1.12
CA GLN A 34 -6.42 8.24 -2.31
C GLN A 34 -6.14 6.76 -2.05
N HIS A 35 -6.88 5.91 -2.76
CA HIS A 35 -6.79 4.45 -2.70
C HIS A 35 -6.96 3.90 -4.12
N TRP A 36 -6.20 2.86 -4.45
CA TRP A 36 -6.28 2.20 -5.74
C TRP A 36 -6.08 0.70 -5.59
N ILE A 37 -6.80 -0.07 -6.41
CA ILE A 37 -6.57 -1.50 -6.64
C ILE A 37 -6.19 -1.71 -8.10
N PHE A 38 -4.97 -2.17 -8.32
CA PHE A 38 -4.44 -2.34 -9.66
C PHE A 38 -4.77 -3.74 -10.22
N LYS A 39 -5.17 -3.79 -11.48
CA LYS A 39 -5.32 -5.04 -12.24
C LYS A 39 -3.95 -5.46 -12.76
N ASN A 40 -3.43 -6.59 -12.29
CA ASN A 40 -2.15 -7.14 -12.72
C ASN A 40 -2.33 -8.33 -13.69
N SER A 41 -3.45 -8.38 -14.43
CA SER A 41 -3.80 -9.49 -15.35
C SER A 41 -2.76 -9.74 -16.44
N LYS A 42 -2.03 -8.70 -16.86
CA LYS A 42 -0.97 -8.77 -17.88
C LYS A 42 0.40 -9.17 -17.32
N SER A 43 0.54 -9.29 -15.99
CA SER A 43 1.81 -9.69 -15.38
C SER A 43 2.15 -11.14 -15.74
N LYS A 44 3.38 -11.38 -16.20
CA LYS A 44 3.87 -12.74 -16.46
C LYS A 44 3.97 -13.49 -15.13
N GLN A 45 3.51 -14.74 -15.10
CA GLN A 45 3.53 -15.58 -13.90
C GLN A 45 4.25 -16.91 -14.15
N ASP A 46 5.07 -17.32 -13.20
CA ASP A 46 5.66 -18.66 -13.15
C ASP A 46 4.90 -19.56 -12.14
N ASN A 47 5.33 -20.81 -11.97
CA ASN A 47 4.68 -21.75 -11.07
C ASN A 47 4.69 -21.28 -9.61
N LYS A 48 5.77 -20.61 -9.18
CA LYS A 48 5.89 -20.10 -7.82
C LYS A 48 4.94 -18.93 -7.63
N SER A 49 4.98 -17.96 -8.54
CA SER A 49 4.19 -16.75 -8.47
C SER A 49 2.68 -17.06 -8.48
N ARG A 50 2.22 -18.01 -9.31
CA ARG A 50 0.82 -18.49 -9.29
C ARG A 50 0.38 -19.04 -7.93
N LYS A 51 1.21 -19.89 -7.30
CA LYS A 51 0.90 -20.47 -5.99
C LYS A 51 0.87 -19.39 -4.91
N THR A 52 1.84 -18.49 -4.90
CA THR A 52 1.90 -17.37 -3.97
C THR A 52 0.69 -16.45 -4.12
N ASN A 53 0.33 -16.06 -5.34
CA ASN A 53 -0.80 -15.17 -5.58
C ASN A 53 -2.13 -15.80 -5.18
N LYS A 54 -2.34 -17.10 -5.48
CA LYS A 54 -3.52 -17.82 -4.97
C LYS A 54 -3.57 -17.83 -3.45
N TRP A 55 -2.44 -18.05 -2.78
CA TRP A 55 -2.39 -18.00 -1.32
C TRP A 55 -2.72 -16.60 -0.80
N LEU A 56 -2.16 -15.54 -1.40
CA LEU A 56 -2.41 -14.15 -1.02
C LEU A 56 -3.89 -13.77 -1.20
N GLU A 57 -4.49 -14.15 -2.33
CA GLU A 57 -5.91 -13.98 -2.60
C GLU A 57 -6.76 -14.67 -1.53
N HIS A 58 -6.50 -15.95 -1.23
CA HIS A 58 -7.35 -16.71 -0.33
C HIS A 58 -7.12 -16.39 1.15
N ASN A 59 -5.91 -16.01 1.56
CA ASN A 59 -5.53 -15.95 2.98
C ASN A 59 -5.14 -14.55 3.46
N TYR A 60 -4.73 -13.63 2.57
CA TYR A 60 -4.14 -12.37 3.01
C TYR A 60 -4.87 -11.11 2.56
N HIS A 61 -5.18 -10.92 1.28
CA HIS A 61 -5.77 -9.66 0.84
C HIS A 61 -7.12 -9.80 0.14
N LYS A 62 -7.59 -11.01 -0.18
CA LYS A 62 -8.93 -11.22 -0.76
C LYS A 62 -9.15 -10.52 -2.11
N LEU A 63 -8.06 -10.23 -2.83
CA LEU A 63 -8.09 -9.58 -4.14
C LEU A 63 -7.50 -10.52 -5.20
N ALA A 64 -8.30 -10.92 -6.18
CA ALA A 64 -7.83 -11.66 -7.34
C ALA A 64 -6.88 -10.80 -8.19
N ILE A 65 -5.97 -11.41 -8.96
CA ILE A 65 -4.93 -10.67 -9.69
C ILE A 65 -5.53 -9.74 -10.76
N GLU A 66 -6.62 -10.17 -11.39
CA GLU A 66 -7.40 -9.46 -12.41
C GLU A 66 -8.35 -8.41 -11.85
N TYR A 67 -8.66 -8.45 -10.56
CA TYR A 67 -9.63 -7.55 -9.93
C TYR A 67 -9.03 -6.19 -9.62
N GLY A 68 -9.74 -5.10 -9.88
CA GLY A 68 -9.27 -3.75 -9.55
C GLY A 68 -10.01 -2.68 -10.34
N ASP A 69 -9.84 -1.43 -9.93
CA ASP A 69 -10.42 -0.24 -10.54
C ASP A 69 -9.44 0.47 -11.49
N VAL A 70 -8.15 0.11 -11.45
CA VAL A 70 -7.09 0.76 -12.24
C VAL A 70 -6.25 -0.26 -13.01
N GLU A 71 -5.93 0.01 -14.27
CA GLU A 71 -4.95 -0.81 -15.02
C GLU A 71 -3.53 -0.56 -14.48
N TYR A 72 -2.71 -1.62 -14.33
CA TYR A 72 -1.38 -1.46 -13.73
C TYR A 72 -0.45 -0.51 -14.51
N GLU A 73 -0.65 -0.37 -15.83
CA GLU A 73 0.11 0.57 -16.65
C GLU A 73 -0.06 2.03 -16.20
N GLU A 74 -1.16 2.38 -15.53
CA GLU A 74 -1.44 3.72 -15.02
C GLU A 74 -0.67 4.05 -13.73
N LEU A 75 -0.08 3.05 -13.05
CA LEU A 75 0.58 3.20 -11.75
C LEU A 75 1.65 4.30 -11.77
N SER A 76 2.52 4.29 -12.79
CA SER A 76 3.61 5.28 -12.89
C SER A 76 3.05 6.70 -13.05
N ARG A 77 2.02 6.87 -13.90
CA ARG A 77 1.36 8.17 -14.10
C ARG A 77 0.69 8.67 -12.83
N ILE A 78 0.00 7.78 -12.11
CA ILE A 78 -0.67 8.09 -10.84
C ILE A 78 0.35 8.56 -9.81
N LEU A 79 1.39 7.76 -9.56
CA LEU A 79 2.42 8.09 -8.56
C LEU A 79 3.14 9.41 -8.88
N ASN A 80 3.48 9.65 -10.15
CA ASN A 80 4.14 10.90 -10.57
C ASN A 80 3.21 12.13 -10.54
N SER A 81 1.89 11.94 -10.46
CA SER A 81 0.93 13.05 -10.32
C SER A 81 0.77 13.54 -8.89
N LEU A 82 1.27 12.78 -7.90
CA LEU A 82 1.15 13.11 -6.49
C LEU A 82 2.05 14.30 -6.15
N LYS A 83 1.50 15.27 -5.42
CA LYS A 83 2.19 16.53 -5.08
C LYS A 83 2.73 16.51 -3.65
N PHE A 84 3.43 15.44 -3.30
CA PHE A 84 4.10 15.30 -2.01
C PHE A 84 5.60 15.45 -2.16
N SER A 85 6.19 16.23 -1.27
CA SER A 85 7.65 16.35 -1.17
C SER A 85 8.28 15.20 -0.39
N CYS A 86 7.50 14.58 0.51
CA CYS A 86 7.93 13.47 1.35
C CYS A 86 6.80 12.44 1.51
N ILE A 87 7.12 11.16 1.42
CA ILE A 87 6.19 10.06 1.68
C ILE A 87 6.81 9.08 2.69
N TYR A 88 6.13 8.90 3.81
CA TYR A 88 6.46 7.90 4.82
C TYR A 88 5.85 6.56 4.43
N VAL A 89 6.66 5.51 4.41
CA VAL A 89 6.25 4.16 4.02
C VAL A 89 6.61 3.21 5.15
N LYS A 90 5.74 2.24 5.44
CA LYS A 90 6.05 1.21 6.45
C LYS A 90 6.76 0.02 5.83
N GLY A 91 8.04 -0.14 6.14
CA GLY A 91 8.88 -1.27 5.75
C GLY A 91 9.82 -0.96 4.59
N GLU A 92 11.08 -1.35 4.75
CA GLU A 92 12.18 -1.02 3.82
C GLU A 92 11.96 -1.54 2.40
N GLN A 93 11.44 -2.76 2.24
CA GLN A 93 11.18 -3.35 0.91
C GLN A 93 10.12 -2.55 0.13
N LYS A 94 9.10 -2.04 0.82
CA LYS A 94 8.04 -1.22 0.22
C LYS A 94 8.58 0.14 -0.20
N LYS A 95 9.43 0.74 0.64
CA LYS A 95 10.14 1.97 0.32
C LYS A 95 10.95 1.80 -0.97
N GLN A 96 11.78 0.76 -1.04
CA GLN A 96 12.61 0.47 -2.22
C GLN A 96 11.76 0.30 -3.50
N LEU A 97 10.65 -0.44 -3.42
CA LEU A 97 9.75 -0.63 -4.55
C LEU A 97 9.15 0.70 -5.04
N LEU A 98 8.72 1.60 -4.15
CA LEU A 98 8.20 2.91 -4.54
C LEU A 98 9.28 3.83 -5.12
N THR A 99 10.53 3.73 -4.65
CA THR A 99 11.65 4.50 -5.20
C THR A 99 11.84 4.25 -6.69
N GLU A 100 11.52 3.07 -7.20
CA GLU A 100 11.60 2.76 -8.64
C GLU A 100 10.61 3.59 -9.49
N PHE A 101 9.51 4.07 -8.91
CA PHE A 101 8.46 4.81 -9.63
C PHE A 101 8.53 6.33 -9.46
N ILE A 102 8.99 6.77 -8.30
CA ILE A 102 9.04 8.20 -7.89
C ILE A 102 10.38 8.55 -7.23
N PRO A 103 11.52 8.37 -7.93
CA PRO A 103 12.85 8.61 -7.36
C PRO A 103 13.10 10.06 -6.93
N GLN A 104 12.29 11.00 -7.42
CA GLN A 104 12.36 12.43 -7.09
C GLN A 104 11.71 12.78 -5.74
N VAL A 105 10.91 11.89 -5.15
CA VAL A 105 10.20 12.14 -3.88
C VAL A 105 11.02 11.56 -2.73
N ALA A 106 11.13 12.30 -1.62
CA ALA A 106 11.79 11.76 -0.42
C ALA A 106 10.93 10.62 0.17
N LEU A 107 11.45 9.40 0.14
CA LEU A 107 10.80 8.21 0.72
C LEU A 107 11.48 7.83 2.02
N ILE A 108 10.73 7.80 3.12
CA ILE A 108 11.23 7.53 4.47
C ILE A 108 10.58 6.26 5.01
N ASN A 109 11.39 5.31 5.49
CA ASN A 109 10.86 4.17 6.22
C ASN A 109 10.42 4.64 7.61
N ILE A 110 9.12 4.61 7.89
CA ILE A 110 8.58 5.14 9.14
C ILE A 110 8.97 4.29 10.36
N GLU A 111 9.42 3.05 10.14
CA GLU A 111 9.95 2.19 11.21
C GLU A 111 11.26 2.75 11.80
N ASP A 112 12.03 3.50 11.00
CA ASP A 112 13.25 4.16 11.45
C ASP A 112 12.95 5.31 12.44
N LEU A 113 11.69 5.78 12.46
CA LEU A 113 11.17 6.76 13.42
C LEU A 113 10.57 6.10 14.67
N GLY A 114 10.68 4.78 14.81
CA GLY A 114 10.12 4.03 15.94
C GLY A 114 8.68 3.59 15.75
N CYS A 115 8.13 3.66 14.53
CA CYS A 115 6.77 3.19 14.26
C CYS A 115 6.62 1.69 14.58
N PRO A 116 5.79 1.30 15.56
CA PRO A 116 5.65 -0.09 15.99
C PRO A 116 4.98 -0.94 14.90
N ARG A 117 4.91 -2.25 15.11
CA ARG A 117 4.29 -3.15 14.14
C ARG A 117 2.79 -2.85 13.98
N LEU A 118 2.23 -3.19 12.82
CA LEU A 118 0.82 -2.91 12.52
C LEU A 118 -0.15 -3.52 13.55
N ASP A 119 0.12 -4.72 14.07
CA ASP A 119 -0.68 -5.36 15.11
C ASP A 119 -0.77 -4.56 16.41
N GLN A 120 0.18 -3.64 16.65
CA GLN A 120 0.24 -2.79 17.85
C GLN A 120 -0.43 -1.42 17.67
N ILE A 121 -0.67 -0.98 16.42
CA ILE A 121 -1.31 0.32 16.11
C ILE A 121 -2.67 0.18 15.43
N CYS A 122 -2.98 -1.00 14.88
CA CYS A 122 -4.31 -1.38 14.42
C CYS A 122 -5.13 -1.87 15.63
N ASP A 123 -5.56 -0.90 16.44
CA ASP A 123 -6.43 -1.11 17.61
C ASP A 123 -7.87 -1.51 17.20
N ASP A 124 -8.75 -1.69 18.17
CA ASP A 124 -10.15 -2.06 17.93
C ASP A 124 -11.04 -0.85 17.56
N GLU A 125 -10.44 0.34 17.39
CA GLU A 125 -11.18 1.47 16.82
C GLU A 125 -11.50 1.22 15.35
N THR A 126 -12.71 1.63 14.95
CA THR A 126 -13.18 1.58 13.58
C THR A 126 -12.52 2.69 12.75
N LEU A 127 -11.31 2.42 12.26
CA LEU A 127 -10.66 3.24 11.24
C LEU A 127 -11.30 3.01 9.85
N PRO A 128 -11.19 3.99 8.93
CA PRO A 128 -11.70 3.84 7.57
C PRO A 128 -11.13 2.62 6.85
N CYS A 129 -11.99 1.88 6.14
CA CYS A 129 -11.63 0.76 5.28
C CYS A 129 -12.11 1.04 3.85
N CYS A 130 -11.46 0.46 2.84
CA CYS A 130 -11.91 0.64 1.46
C CYS A 130 -13.23 -0.13 1.22
N ILE A 131 -14.00 0.31 0.24
CA ILE A 131 -15.28 -0.32 -0.10
C ILE A 131 -15.13 -1.80 -0.53
N PHE A 132 -13.96 -2.16 -1.05
CA PHE A 132 -13.66 -3.52 -1.51
C PHE A 132 -13.34 -4.49 -0.36
N HIS A 133 -13.06 -3.98 0.83
CA HIS A 133 -12.75 -4.76 2.02
C HIS A 133 -13.82 -4.65 3.12
N MET A 134 -14.99 -4.07 2.84
CA MET A 134 -16.06 -3.87 3.84
C MET A 134 -16.56 -5.17 4.50
N GLU A 135 -16.59 -6.26 3.73
CA GLU A 135 -17.05 -7.58 4.22
C GLU A 135 -15.91 -8.48 4.70
N PHE A 136 -14.67 -7.98 4.65
CA PHE A 136 -13.47 -8.73 5.00
C PHE A 136 -12.79 -8.13 6.25
N ASN A 137 -11.71 -8.76 6.70
CA ASN A 137 -10.93 -8.23 7.82
C ASN A 137 -10.28 -6.89 7.40
N PRO A 138 -10.68 -5.76 7.99
CA PRO A 138 -10.18 -4.44 7.59
C PRO A 138 -8.68 -4.28 7.85
N LYS A 139 -8.11 -5.05 8.80
CA LYS A 139 -6.66 -5.04 9.08
C LYS A 139 -5.81 -5.54 7.89
N GLN A 140 -6.44 -6.13 6.88
CA GLN A 140 -5.77 -6.50 5.63
C GLN A 140 -5.70 -5.32 4.65
N CYS A 141 -6.71 -4.45 4.61
CA CYS A 141 -6.80 -3.29 3.72
C CYS A 141 -5.64 -2.28 3.92
N THR A 142 -5.03 -1.83 2.83
CA THR A 142 -4.01 -0.77 2.91
C THR A 142 -4.58 0.56 3.42
N PHE A 143 -5.85 0.83 3.14
CA PHE A 143 -6.51 2.08 3.53
C PHE A 143 -6.63 2.19 5.04
N TYR A 144 -7.08 1.10 5.68
CA TYR A 144 -7.10 0.99 7.13
C TYR A 144 -5.69 1.17 7.73
N LYS A 145 -4.68 0.52 7.13
CA LYS A 145 -3.30 0.60 7.62
C LYS A 145 -2.71 2.00 7.55
N VAL A 146 -2.93 2.76 6.46
CA VAL A 146 -2.39 4.13 6.38
C VAL A 146 -3.03 5.06 7.40
N PHE A 147 -4.31 4.88 7.73
CA PHE A 147 -4.96 5.64 8.81
C PHE A 147 -4.42 5.27 10.19
N ALA A 148 -4.16 3.98 10.46
CA ALA A 148 -3.53 3.54 11.70
C ALA A 148 -2.12 4.14 11.85
N ILE A 149 -1.33 4.10 10.77
CA ILE A 149 0.01 4.68 10.74
C ILE A 149 -0.06 6.21 10.91
N ARG A 150 -1.03 6.89 10.29
CA ARG A 150 -1.25 8.34 10.44
C ARG A 150 -1.61 8.72 11.87
N LYS A 151 -2.52 7.97 12.51
CA LYS A 151 -2.87 8.18 13.93
C LYS A 151 -1.62 8.10 14.81
N TRP A 152 -0.78 7.07 14.59
CA TRP A 152 0.48 6.95 15.31
C TRP A 152 1.42 8.13 15.01
N PHE A 153 1.61 8.47 13.74
CA PHE A 153 2.51 9.55 13.32
C PHE A 153 2.14 10.88 13.97
N ILE A 154 0.88 11.30 13.92
CA ILE A 154 0.41 12.57 14.51
C ILE A 154 0.64 12.61 16.03
N ASN A 155 0.50 11.48 16.72
CA ASN A 155 0.68 11.42 18.17
C ASN A 155 2.15 11.37 18.60
N ASN A 156 3.10 11.24 17.67
CA ASN A 156 4.53 11.05 17.94
C ASN A 156 5.44 11.97 17.10
N SER A 157 4.87 12.95 16.40
CA SER A 157 5.60 13.95 15.60
C SER A 157 5.67 15.29 16.31
#